data_AF-A0A6M6E135-F1
#
_entry.id   AF-A0A6M6E135-F1
#
_cell.length_a   1.000
_cell.length_b   1.000
_cell.length_c   1.000
_cell.angle_alpha   90.00
_cell.angle_beta   90.00
_cell.angle_gamma   90.00
#
_symmetry.space_group_name_H-M   'P 1'
#
loop_
_entity.id
_entity.type
_entity.pdbx_description
1 polymer ?
#
loop_
_entity_poly.entity_id
_entity_poly.type
_entity_poly.pdbx_seq_one_letter_code
_entity_poly.pdbx_strand_id
1 'polypeptide(L)'
;MEQPLAPWSVCNLAAVNLATMANKETGTVDYDQLRKTVEIGVRMQDNVIDSTPYFLKENEKQALGERRVGLGVMGLHDLLIYCRARYGSEEGNKIVDKVFETIATTAYRTSIKLADEKGSFPFLIGKDDEETMQLRQKFINTGFMKKMPEDIRQDVLKYGIRNSHLLTVAPTGSTGTMVNVSTGLEPYFSFSYFRSGRLGKFIEVKADIVQEYLDKHPEAEGNLPEFFVSSMELSPEEHADVQCIIQRWVDSSISKTVNAPRGYNVSQVQAVYERLYKGGAKGGTVYVDGSRDAQVLSLTAEENTDSTSDSELNLYSNDTDVTATSDVVYGSELGNTCPICREGEVKEIGGCNSCDTCGMQLKCGL
;
A
#
# COMPACT_ATOMS: atom_id res chain seq x y z
N MET A 1 3.28 3.80 5.47
CA MET A 1 3.52 5.13 4.87
C MET A 1 4.16 4.95 3.51
N GLU A 2 3.50 5.42 2.47
CA GLU A 2 3.82 5.24 1.05
C GLU A 2 4.88 6.22 0.53
N GLN A 3 5.03 7.38 1.18
CA GLN A 3 6.08 8.34 0.85
C GLN A 3 6.76 8.87 2.12
N PRO A 4 8.04 8.54 2.36
CA PRO A 4 8.85 9.32 3.27
C PRO A 4 9.13 10.69 2.62
N LEU A 5 8.68 11.76 3.28
CA LEU A 5 8.84 13.13 2.82
C LEU A 5 9.86 13.87 3.68
N ALA A 6 10.72 14.66 3.03
CA ALA A 6 11.56 15.61 3.75
C ALA A 6 10.70 16.81 4.20
N PRO A 7 11.17 17.62 5.17
CA PRO A 7 10.46 18.84 5.56
C PRO A 7 10.03 19.67 4.36
N TRP A 8 8.79 20.17 4.38
CA TRP A 8 8.18 21.00 3.33
C TRP A 8 7.98 20.32 1.97
N SER A 9 8.37 19.04 1.82
CA SER A 9 8.18 18.30 0.57
C SER A 9 6.70 18.06 0.32
N VAL A 10 6.33 18.03 -0.95
CA VAL A 10 4.94 17.82 -1.37
C VAL A 10 4.81 16.52 -2.14
N CYS A 11 3.61 15.98 -2.11
CA CYS A 11 3.29 14.72 -2.75
C CYS A 11 2.29 14.98 -3.88
N ASN A 12 2.70 14.74 -5.13
CA ASN A 12 1.81 14.77 -6.28
C ASN A 12 1.50 13.34 -6.73
N LEU A 13 0.26 12.89 -6.49
CA LEU A 13 -0.14 11.50 -6.66
C LEU A 13 -1.02 11.30 -7.90
N ALA A 14 -0.78 10.21 -8.61
CA ALA A 14 -1.75 9.62 -9.52
C ALA A 14 -1.60 8.10 -9.50
N ALA A 15 -2.57 7.39 -10.06
CA ALA A 15 -2.55 5.94 -10.11
C ALA A 15 -3.00 5.43 -11.48
N VAL A 16 -2.23 4.51 -12.06
CA VAL A 16 -2.58 3.78 -13.28
C VAL A 16 -3.63 2.73 -12.93
N ASN A 17 -4.74 2.70 -13.65
CA ASN A 17 -5.71 1.61 -13.55
C ASN A 17 -5.18 0.39 -14.30
N LEU A 18 -4.71 -0.64 -13.59
CA LEU A 18 -4.14 -1.85 -14.18
C LEU A 18 -5.22 -2.77 -14.77
N ALA A 19 -6.47 -2.68 -14.31
CA ALA A 19 -7.58 -3.45 -14.87
C ALA A 19 -7.77 -3.19 -16.37
N THR A 20 -7.50 -1.96 -16.81
CA THR A 20 -7.61 -1.55 -18.23
C THR A 20 -6.34 -1.83 -19.05
N MET A 21 -5.33 -2.44 -18.44
CA MET A 21 -4.08 -2.88 -19.09
C MET A 21 -4.11 -4.38 -19.41
N ALA A 22 -5.23 -5.06 -19.16
CA ALA A 22 -5.41 -6.48 -19.49
C ALA A 22 -6.12 -6.64 -20.83
N ASN A 23 -5.58 -7.48 -21.70
CA ASN A 23 -6.34 -8.04 -22.80
C ASN A 23 -7.17 -9.21 -22.27
N LYS A 24 -8.48 -8.98 -22.09
CA LYS A 24 -9.42 -9.96 -21.52
C LYS A 24 -9.67 -11.17 -22.41
N GLU A 25 -9.40 -11.08 -23.72
CA GLU A 25 -9.58 -12.19 -24.65
C GLU A 25 -8.41 -13.16 -24.60
N THR A 26 -7.18 -12.62 -24.62
CA THR A 26 -5.95 -13.42 -24.61
C THR A 26 -5.48 -13.77 -23.20
N GLY A 27 -5.93 -13.05 -22.17
CA GLY A 27 -5.47 -13.21 -20.80
C GLY A 27 -4.04 -12.71 -20.59
N THR A 28 -3.64 -11.65 -21.29
CA THR A 28 -2.27 -11.11 -21.25
C THR A 28 -2.25 -9.61 -20.95
N VAL A 29 -1.14 -9.10 -20.43
CA VAL A 29 -0.95 -7.66 -20.20
C VAL A 29 -0.65 -6.94 -21.52
N ASP A 30 -1.36 -5.83 -21.77
CA ASP A 30 -1.04 -4.87 -22.83
C ASP A 30 0.06 -3.90 -22.34
N TYR A 31 1.31 -4.31 -22.56
CA TYR A 31 2.47 -3.52 -22.17
C TYR A 31 2.62 -2.23 -22.98
N ASP A 32 2.10 -2.15 -24.20
CA ASP A 32 2.22 -0.94 -25.02
C ASP A 32 1.28 0.16 -24.49
N GLN A 33 0.04 -0.22 -24.15
CA GLN A 33 -0.90 0.65 -23.45
C GLN A 33 -0.37 1.07 -22.08
N LEU A 34 0.22 0.14 -21.32
CA LEU A 34 0.82 0.45 -20.02
C LEU A 34 1.93 1.50 -20.15
N ARG A 35 2.87 1.32 -21.09
CA ARG A 35 3.95 2.28 -21.31
C ARG A 35 3.40 3.66 -21.67
N LYS A 36 2.49 3.73 -22.65
CA LYS A 36 1.87 5.00 -23.06
C LYS A 36 1.17 5.71 -21.91
N THR A 37 0.45 4.96 -21.07
CA THR A 37 -0.26 5.50 -19.91
C THR A 37 0.72 6.07 -18.87
N VAL A 38 1.82 5.36 -18.61
CA VAL A 38 2.88 5.83 -17.69
C VAL A 38 3.58 7.08 -18.23
N GLU A 39 3.91 7.13 -19.52
CA GLU A 39 4.53 8.32 -20.14
C GLU A 39 3.65 9.56 -19.98
N ILE A 40 2.35 9.43 -20.25
CA ILE A 40 1.37 10.51 -20.07
C ILE A 40 1.24 10.89 -18.60
N GLY A 41 1.14 9.89 -17.71
CA GLY A 41 1.00 10.11 -16.27
C GLY A 41 2.16 10.90 -15.67
N VAL A 42 3.41 10.54 -16.01
CA VAL A 42 4.60 11.27 -15.53
C VAL A 42 4.62 12.71 -16.05
N ARG A 43 4.35 12.92 -17.35
CA ARG A 43 4.30 14.29 -17.91
C ARG A 43 3.18 15.13 -17.29
N MET A 44 2.01 14.53 -17.08
CA MET A 44 0.88 15.20 -16.43
C MET A 44 1.26 15.63 -15.00
N GLN A 45 1.86 14.72 -14.22
CA GLN A 45 2.29 15.02 -12.87
C GLN A 45 3.38 16.12 -12.85
N ASP A 46 4.36 16.09 -13.76
CA ASP A 46 5.36 17.16 -13.86
C ASP A 46 4.72 18.54 -14.10
N ASN A 47 3.68 18.61 -14.96
CA ASN A 47 2.96 19.86 -15.22
C ASN A 47 2.14 20.35 -14.01
N VAL A 48 1.60 19.42 -13.21
CA VAL A 48 0.84 19.76 -12.00
C VAL A 48 1.71 20.48 -10.96
N ILE A 49 3.01 20.15 -10.88
CA ILE A 49 3.95 20.83 -9.96
C ILE A 49 3.99 22.33 -10.25
N ASP A 50 4.04 22.71 -11.53
CA ASP A 50 4.09 24.11 -11.95
C ASP A 50 2.71 24.81 -11.86
N SER A 51 1.61 24.04 -11.93
CA SER A 51 0.24 24.57 -11.86
C SER A 51 -0.31 24.66 -10.43
N THR A 52 0.38 24.06 -9.46
CA THR A 52 -0.09 24.00 -8.07
C THR A 52 0.09 25.35 -7.38
N PRO A 53 -0.95 25.93 -6.75
CA PRO A 53 -0.78 27.11 -5.91
C PRO A 53 -0.15 26.72 -4.57
N TYR A 54 1.02 27.28 -4.27
CA TYR A 54 1.71 27.08 -3.00
C TYR A 54 1.42 28.23 -2.04
N PHE A 55 0.87 27.92 -0.86
CA PHE A 55 0.53 28.94 0.15
C PHE A 55 1.72 29.28 1.07
N LEU A 56 2.68 28.36 1.20
CA LEU A 56 3.88 28.52 2.02
C LEU A 56 5.11 28.54 1.10
N LYS A 57 5.99 29.53 1.29
CA LYS A 57 7.16 29.73 0.42
C LYS A 57 8.17 28.58 0.52
N GLU A 58 8.27 27.98 1.69
CA GLU A 58 9.13 26.83 1.97
C GLU A 58 8.67 25.62 1.16
N ASN A 59 7.35 25.37 1.10
CA ASN A 59 6.77 24.31 0.27
C ASN A 59 6.99 24.58 -1.21
N GLU A 60 6.78 25.82 -1.67
CA GLU A 60 7.00 26.20 -3.07
C GLU A 60 8.45 25.93 -3.50
N LYS A 61 9.41 26.41 -2.69
CA LYS A 61 10.84 26.21 -2.93
C LYS A 61 11.20 24.72 -2.98
N GLN A 62 10.66 23.94 -2.03
CA GLN A 62 10.95 22.51 -1.96
C GLN A 62 10.35 21.76 -3.16
N ALA A 63 9.07 21.99 -3.46
CA ALA A 63 8.34 21.34 -4.54
C ALA A 63 8.96 21.61 -5.92
N LEU A 64 9.26 22.88 -6.22
CA LEU A 64 9.89 23.27 -7.49
C LEU A 64 11.35 22.80 -7.57
N GLY A 65 12.04 22.68 -6.43
CA GLY A 65 13.43 22.25 -6.35
C GLY A 65 13.63 20.74 -6.53
N GLU A 66 12.78 19.91 -5.90
CA GLU A 66 12.87 18.45 -5.98
C GLU A 66 12.03 17.84 -7.11
N ARG A 67 10.98 18.55 -7.53
CA ARG A 67 10.01 18.12 -8.55
C ARG A 67 9.50 16.69 -8.34
N ARG A 68 9.22 16.33 -7.08
CA ARG A 68 8.79 14.99 -6.66
C ARG A 68 7.40 14.69 -7.20
N VAL A 69 7.24 13.49 -7.75
CA VAL A 69 5.95 12.93 -8.15
C VAL A 69 5.80 11.51 -7.61
N GLY A 70 4.58 10.98 -7.67
CA GLY A 70 4.24 9.67 -7.17
C GLY A 70 3.19 9.00 -8.04
N LEU A 71 3.64 8.30 -9.08
CA LEU A 71 2.81 7.45 -9.90
C LEU A 71 2.71 6.05 -9.25
N GLY A 72 1.51 5.71 -8.82
CA GLY A 72 1.15 4.40 -8.30
C GLY A 72 0.21 3.65 -9.23
N VAL A 73 -0.52 2.70 -8.66
CA VAL A 73 -1.49 1.88 -9.39
C VAL A 73 -2.77 1.65 -8.59
N MET A 74 -3.80 1.17 -9.27
CA MET A 74 -5.01 0.55 -8.73
C MET A 74 -5.38 -0.64 -9.62
N GLY A 75 -6.27 -1.51 -9.17
CA GLY A 75 -6.78 -2.65 -9.95
C GLY A 75 -5.73 -3.72 -10.24
N LEU A 76 -4.74 -3.91 -9.36
CA LEU A 76 -3.74 -4.96 -9.54
C LEU A 76 -4.40 -6.35 -9.53
N HIS A 77 -5.39 -6.56 -8.67
CA HIS A 77 -6.03 -7.86 -8.58
C HIS A 77 -6.91 -8.14 -9.80
N ASP A 78 -7.62 -7.12 -10.30
CA ASP A 78 -8.36 -7.20 -11.56
C ASP A 78 -7.45 -7.61 -12.72
N LEU A 79 -6.27 -7.00 -12.85
CA LEU A 79 -5.29 -7.36 -13.87
C LEU A 79 -4.93 -8.85 -13.80
N LEU A 80 -4.66 -9.36 -12.60
CA LEU A 80 -4.32 -10.76 -12.38
C LEU A 80 -5.50 -11.70 -12.69
N ILE A 81 -6.72 -11.35 -12.27
CA ILE A 81 -7.95 -12.08 -12.60
C ILE A 81 -8.15 -12.15 -14.12
N TYR A 82 -8.04 -11.04 -14.82
CA TYR A 82 -8.16 -11.01 -16.29
C TYR A 82 -7.05 -11.80 -16.98
N CYS A 83 -5.85 -11.84 -16.40
CA CYS A 83 -4.75 -12.69 -16.86
C CYS A 83 -4.83 -14.14 -16.38
N ARG A 84 -5.90 -14.52 -15.65
CA ARG A 84 -6.12 -15.87 -15.10
C ARG A 84 -4.99 -16.35 -14.18
N ALA A 85 -4.31 -15.42 -13.52
CA ALA A 85 -3.21 -15.69 -12.61
C ALA A 85 -3.63 -15.42 -11.16
N ARG A 86 -3.36 -16.36 -10.26
CA ARG A 86 -3.69 -16.20 -8.84
C ARG A 86 -2.74 -15.21 -8.17
N TYR A 87 -3.31 -14.29 -7.38
CA TYR A 87 -2.53 -13.36 -6.54
C TYR A 87 -1.57 -14.14 -5.62
N GLY A 88 -0.31 -13.72 -5.53
CA GLY A 88 0.69 -14.39 -4.68
C GLY A 88 1.29 -15.68 -5.22
N SER A 89 0.72 -16.25 -6.30
CA SER A 89 1.29 -17.43 -6.98
C SER A 89 2.60 -17.10 -7.71
N GLU A 90 3.41 -18.12 -8.03
CA GLU A 90 4.65 -17.92 -8.78
C GLU A 90 4.41 -17.26 -10.16
N GLU A 91 3.35 -17.67 -10.86
CA GLU A 91 2.97 -17.08 -12.15
C GLU A 91 2.48 -15.65 -12.00
N GLY A 92 1.59 -15.38 -11.04
CA GLY A 92 1.13 -14.02 -10.73
C GLY A 92 2.30 -13.11 -10.36
N ASN A 93 3.25 -13.60 -9.57
CA ASN A 93 4.45 -12.87 -9.18
C ASN A 93 5.36 -12.50 -10.36
N LYS A 94 5.46 -13.34 -11.39
CA LYS A 94 6.17 -13.02 -12.64
C LYS A 94 5.48 -11.90 -13.42
N ILE A 95 4.14 -11.92 -13.48
CA ILE A 95 3.36 -10.85 -14.11
C ILE A 95 3.55 -9.54 -13.36
N VAL A 96 3.39 -9.56 -12.02
CA VAL A 96 3.58 -8.38 -11.15
C VAL A 96 4.97 -7.79 -11.34
N ASP A 97 6.02 -8.61 -11.28
CA ASP A 97 7.40 -8.14 -11.48
C ASP A 97 7.56 -7.43 -12.83
N LYS A 98 7.05 -8.03 -13.91
CA LYS A 98 7.18 -7.47 -15.26
C LYS A 98 6.38 -6.19 -15.46
N VAL A 99 5.18 -6.11 -14.88
CA VAL A 99 4.33 -4.90 -14.90
C VAL A 99 5.05 -3.75 -14.21
N PHE A 100 5.59 -3.98 -13.01
CA PHE A 100 6.25 -2.94 -12.24
C PHE A 100 7.63 -2.56 -12.80
N GLU A 101 8.39 -3.51 -13.38
CA GLU A 101 9.58 -3.18 -14.18
C GLU A 101 9.22 -2.24 -15.34
N THR A 102 8.13 -2.55 -16.06
CA THR A 102 7.68 -1.76 -17.20
C THR A 102 7.29 -0.35 -16.75
N ILE A 103 6.54 -0.22 -15.66
CA ILE A 103 6.18 1.08 -15.09
C ILE A 103 7.43 1.85 -14.70
N ALA A 104 8.34 1.23 -13.94
CA ALA A 104 9.51 1.93 -13.41
C ALA A 104 10.45 2.40 -14.50
N THR A 105 10.83 1.51 -15.41
CA THR A 105 11.76 1.85 -16.49
C THR A 105 11.17 2.86 -17.47
N THR A 106 9.84 2.81 -17.72
CA THR A 106 9.16 3.81 -18.57
C THR A 106 9.07 5.17 -17.88
N ALA A 107 8.74 5.21 -16.59
CA ALA A 107 8.66 6.46 -15.84
C ALA A 107 10.01 7.19 -15.82
N TYR A 108 11.10 6.47 -15.53
CA TYR A 108 12.44 7.04 -15.51
C TYR A 108 12.89 7.51 -16.90
N ARG A 109 12.69 6.72 -17.95
CA ARG A 109 12.98 7.17 -19.33
C ARG A 109 12.16 8.40 -19.72
N THR A 110 10.91 8.49 -19.28
CA THR A 110 10.06 9.67 -19.52
C THR A 110 10.60 10.89 -18.80
N SER A 111 11.00 10.76 -17.54
CA SER A 111 11.56 11.86 -16.76
C SER A 111 12.90 12.35 -17.31
N ILE A 112 13.72 11.45 -17.86
CA ILE A 112 14.95 11.81 -18.58
C ILE A 112 14.62 12.59 -19.85
N LYS A 113 13.67 12.12 -20.67
CA LYS A 113 13.20 12.87 -21.86
C LYS A 113 12.69 14.26 -21.49
N LEU A 114 11.96 14.37 -20.38
CA LEU A 114 11.52 15.66 -19.85
C LEU A 114 12.68 16.53 -19.35
N ALA A 115 13.77 15.94 -18.86
CA ALA A 115 14.97 16.68 -18.48
C ALA A 115 15.70 17.25 -19.69
N ASP A 116 15.76 16.49 -20.79
CA ASP A 116 16.31 16.97 -22.07
C ASP A 116 15.46 18.11 -22.65
N GLU A 117 14.13 18.02 -22.54
CA GLU A 117 13.20 19.05 -23.02
C GLU A 117 13.16 20.31 -22.14
N LYS A 118 13.11 20.16 -20.80
CA LYS A 118 12.77 21.24 -19.84
C LYS A 118 13.86 21.51 -18.80
N GLY A 119 14.95 20.76 -18.81
CA GLY A 119 15.99 20.76 -17.77
C GLY A 119 15.73 19.77 -16.63
N SER A 120 16.81 19.32 -15.99
CA SER A 120 16.78 18.46 -14.79
C SER A 120 16.11 19.15 -13.59
N PHE A 121 15.68 18.40 -12.58
CA PHE A 121 15.19 19.01 -11.33
C PHE A 121 16.30 19.88 -10.68
N PRO A 122 15.98 21.07 -10.13
CA PRO A 122 16.98 22.02 -9.67
C PRO A 122 17.97 21.49 -8.63
N PHE A 123 17.55 20.63 -7.70
CA PHE A 123 18.46 20.06 -6.69
C PHE A 123 19.49 19.05 -7.22
N LEU A 124 19.43 18.69 -8.52
CA LEU A 124 20.49 17.91 -9.19
C LEU A 124 21.49 18.79 -9.95
N ILE A 125 21.30 20.12 -9.94
CA ILE A 125 22.16 21.07 -10.64
C ILE A 125 23.07 21.76 -9.62
N GLY A 126 24.39 21.62 -9.84
CA GLY A 126 25.42 22.26 -9.03
C GLY A 126 25.69 23.70 -9.46
N LYS A 127 26.69 24.34 -8.84
CA LYS A 127 27.12 25.69 -9.20
C LYS A 127 27.84 25.75 -10.55
N ASP A 128 28.45 24.64 -10.95
CA ASP A 128 29.15 24.43 -12.20
C ASP A 128 28.91 23.01 -12.75
N ASP A 129 29.49 22.72 -13.92
CA ASP A 129 29.35 21.43 -14.60
C ASP A 129 30.01 20.28 -13.83
N GLU A 130 31.08 20.55 -13.09
CA GLU A 130 31.80 19.55 -12.30
C GLU A 130 30.94 19.10 -11.11
N GLU A 131 30.40 20.05 -10.34
CA GLU A 131 29.51 19.76 -9.22
C GLU A 131 28.21 19.09 -9.70
N THR A 132 27.66 19.52 -10.84
CA THR A 132 26.48 18.87 -11.45
C THR A 132 26.77 17.40 -11.80
N MET A 133 27.92 17.11 -12.41
CA MET A 133 28.30 15.74 -12.74
C MET A 133 28.51 14.89 -11.49
N GLN A 134 29.11 15.45 -10.43
CA GLN A 134 29.25 14.77 -9.15
C GLN A 134 27.88 14.44 -8.51
N LEU A 135 26.90 15.35 -8.58
CA LEU A 135 25.54 15.11 -8.10
C LEU A 135 24.84 14.00 -8.89
N ARG A 136 24.92 14.02 -10.23
CA ARG A 136 24.39 12.95 -11.08
C ARG A 136 25.05 11.59 -10.78
N GLN A 137 26.36 11.57 -10.58
CA GLN A 137 27.09 10.36 -10.21
C GLN A 137 26.66 9.81 -8.86
N LYS A 138 26.39 10.67 -7.87
CA LYS A 138 25.83 10.27 -6.57
C LYS A 138 24.41 9.71 -6.74
N PHE A 139 23.57 10.37 -7.55
CA PHE A 139 22.19 9.97 -7.79
C PHE A 139 22.10 8.57 -8.41
N ILE A 140 22.85 8.28 -9.47
CA ILE A 140 22.83 6.95 -10.12
C ILE A 140 23.45 5.85 -9.25
N ASN A 141 24.16 6.23 -8.18
CA ASN A 141 24.77 5.34 -7.20
C ASN A 141 23.93 5.19 -5.90
N THR A 142 22.71 5.74 -5.86
CA THR A 142 21.76 5.48 -4.77
C THR A 142 21.27 4.03 -4.79
N GLY A 143 20.74 3.54 -3.66
CA GLY A 143 20.36 2.13 -3.50
C GLY A 143 19.32 1.63 -4.51
N PHE A 144 18.37 2.49 -4.89
CA PHE A 144 17.38 2.18 -5.94
C PHE A 144 18.01 2.29 -7.34
N MET A 145 18.64 3.42 -7.66
CA MET A 145 19.17 3.68 -9.00
C MET A 145 20.29 2.74 -9.43
N LYS A 146 21.09 2.20 -8.50
CA LYS A 146 22.12 1.20 -8.82
C LYS A 146 21.57 -0.07 -9.46
N LYS A 147 20.30 -0.39 -9.21
CA LYS A 147 19.61 -1.57 -9.75
C LYS A 147 18.89 -1.28 -11.06
N MET A 148 18.79 -0.02 -11.48
CA MET A 148 18.14 0.35 -12.74
C MET A 148 18.99 -0.07 -13.95
N PRO A 149 18.36 -0.34 -15.10
CA PRO A 149 19.06 -0.61 -16.36
C PRO A 149 20.17 0.40 -16.68
N GLU A 150 21.25 -0.08 -17.27
CA GLU A 150 22.44 0.73 -17.53
C GLU A 150 22.16 1.90 -18.48
N ASP A 151 21.28 1.72 -19.48
CA ASP A 151 20.85 2.78 -20.38
C ASP A 151 20.23 3.96 -19.61
N ILE A 152 19.36 3.68 -18.64
CA ILE A 152 18.74 4.71 -17.79
C ILE A 152 19.81 5.43 -16.97
N ARG A 153 20.77 4.70 -16.39
CA ARG A 153 21.83 5.29 -15.57
C ARG A 153 22.74 6.20 -16.40
N GLN A 154 23.12 5.78 -17.61
CA GLN A 154 23.93 6.59 -18.52
C GLN A 154 23.16 7.82 -19.03
N ASP A 155 21.88 7.66 -19.34
CA ASP A 155 21.05 8.78 -19.78
C ASP A 155 20.84 9.82 -18.67
N VAL A 156 20.75 9.42 -17.39
CA VAL A 156 20.74 10.38 -16.27
C VAL A 156 22.07 11.15 -16.18
N LEU A 157 23.21 10.51 -16.40
CA LEU A 157 24.50 11.22 -16.43
C LEU A 157 24.54 12.24 -17.57
N LYS A 158 24.00 11.88 -18.73
CA LYS A 158 24.01 12.72 -19.93
C LYS A 158 23.01 13.88 -19.87
N TYR A 159 21.73 13.57 -19.68
CA TYR A 159 20.63 14.54 -19.81
C TYR A 159 20.13 15.04 -18.44
N GLY A 160 20.44 14.34 -17.35
CA GLY A 160 19.79 14.56 -16.05
C GLY A 160 18.44 13.85 -15.96
N ILE A 161 17.62 14.25 -14.98
CA ILE A 161 16.29 13.70 -14.77
C ILE A 161 15.34 14.79 -14.24
N ARG A 162 14.10 14.83 -14.71
CA ARG A 162 13.18 15.93 -14.42
C ARG A 162 12.60 15.88 -13.01
N ASN A 163 12.51 14.70 -12.41
CA ASN A 163 11.85 14.45 -11.14
C ASN A 163 12.79 13.68 -10.21
N SER A 164 12.89 14.08 -8.94
CA SER A 164 13.74 13.39 -7.96
C SER A 164 13.23 11.99 -7.59
N HIS A 165 11.90 11.85 -7.52
CA HIS A 165 11.18 10.61 -7.25
C HIS A 165 9.96 10.57 -8.18
N LEU A 166 9.59 9.36 -8.58
CA LEU A 166 8.60 9.09 -9.60
C LEU A 166 7.51 8.12 -9.14
N LEU A 167 7.83 7.19 -8.24
CA LEU A 167 7.00 5.99 -8.02
C LEU A 167 6.66 5.82 -6.55
N THR A 168 5.37 5.78 -6.25
CA THR A 168 4.85 5.43 -4.93
C THR A 168 3.58 4.66 -5.12
N VAL A 169 3.26 3.75 -4.20
CA VAL A 169 1.92 3.16 -4.21
C VAL A 169 1.15 3.63 -2.99
N ALA A 170 0.34 4.66 -3.20
CA ALA A 170 -0.58 5.19 -2.22
C ALA A 170 -1.89 4.38 -2.16
N PRO A 171 -2.64 4.43 -1.05
CA PRO A 171 -3.99 3.88 -1.00
C PRO A 171 -4.89 4.54 -2.05
N THR A 172 -5.61 3.74 -2.81
CA THR A 172 -6.62 4.22 -3.77
C THR A 172 -8.02 3.77 -3.36
N GLY A 173 -8.33 3.85 -2.07
CA GLY A 173 -9.63 3.42 -1.52
C GLY A 173 -10.81 4.09 -2.22
N SER A 174 -10.85 5.44 -2.21
CA SER A 174 -11.92 6.19 -2.85
C SER A 174 -11.87 6.14 -4.38
N THR A 175 -10.68 6.27 -4.98
CA THR A 175 -10.53 6.34 -6.44
C THR A 175 -10.71 4.98 -7.12
N GLY A 176 -10.18 3.91 -6.55
CA GLY A 176 -10.40 2.53 -7.00
C GLY A 176 -11.87 2.14 -6.92
N THR A 177 -12.54 2.46 -5.81
CA THR A 177 -13.99 2.25 -5.68
C THR A 177 -14.78 3.06 -6.71
N MET A 178 -14.39 4.31 -6.97
CA MET A 178 -15.05 5.18 -7.96
C MET A 178 -15.01 4.61 -9.38
N VAL A 179 -13.88 4.01 -9.77
CA VAL A 179 -13.73 3.37 -11.09
C VAL A 179 -13.99 1.86 -11.07
N ASN A 180 -14.48 1.36 -9.94
CA ASN A 180 -14.94 -0.02 -9.73
C ASN A 180 -13.88 -1.11 -9.97
N VAL A 181 -12.70 -0.92 -9.38
CA VAL A 181 -11.58 -1.89 -9.42
C VAL A 181 -11.01 -2.10 -8.02
N SER A 182 -10.17 -3.14 -7.85
CA SER A 182 -9.46 -3.36 -6.58
C SER A 182 -8.60 -2.16 -6.20
N THR A 183 -8.48 -1.90 -4.91
CA THR A 183 -7.81 -0.68 -4.42
C THR A 183 -6.31 -0.91 -4.30
N GLY A 184 -5.51 -0.09 -4.96
CA GLY A 184 -4.06 -0.07 -4.88
C GLY A 184 -3.45 -1.37 -5.40
N LEU A 185 -2.72 -2.03 -4.50
CA LEU A 185 -2.15 -3.37 -4.70
C LEU A 185 -2.96 -4.43 -3.95
N GLU A 186 -4.11 -4.07 -3.39
CA GLU A 186 -4.82 -5.00 -2.53
C GLU A 186 -5.62 -5.99 -3.37
N PRO A 187 -5.55 -7.29 -3.01
CA PRO A 187 -6.55 -8.24 -3.44
C PRO A 187 -7.92 -7.81 -2.89
N TYR A 188 -8.99 -8.35 -3.48
CA TYR A 188 -10.33 -8.11 -2.97
C TYR A 188 -10.41 -8.68 -1.56
N PHE A 189 -10.85 -7.89 -0.59
CA PHE A 189 -11.03 -8.37 0.78
C PHE A 189 -12.00 -9.56 0.80
N SER A 190 -13.13 -9.39 0.13
CA SER A 190 -14.07 -10.43 -0.26
C SER A 190 -14.74 -10.02 -1.56
N PHE A 191 -15.20 -11.00 -2.32
CA PHE A 191 -15.95 -10.81 -3.56
C PHE A 191 -17.46 -10.62 -3.32
N SER A 192 -17.95 -11.00 -2.14
CA SER A 192 -19.25 -10.60 -1.60
C SER A 192 -19.06 -10.11 -0.17
N TYR A 193 -19.49 -8.89 0.13
CA TYR A 193 -19.41 -8.33 1.48
C TYR A 193 -20.64 -7.49 1.81
N PHE A 194 -20.96 -7.39 3.10
CA PHE A 194 -22.07 -6.56 3.57
C PHE A 194 -21.55 -5.19 4.00
N ARG A 195 -22.14 -4.13 3.44
CA ARG A 195 -21.84 -2.76 3.85
C ARG A 195 -22.98 -2.18 4.69
N SER A 196 -22.64 -1.61 5.85
CA SER A 196 -23.58 -0.85 6.68
C SER A 196 -23.73 0.58 6.15
N GLY A 197 -24.95 0.98 5.80
CA GLY A 197 -25.29 2.36 5.46
C GLY A 197 -25.85 3.14 6.65
N ARG A 198 -25.94 4.48 6.55
CA ARG A 198 -26.55 5.37 7.57
C ARG A 198 -27.99 4.99 7.96
N LEU A 199 -28.66 4.17 7.16
CA LEU A 199 -30.04 3.71 7.37
C LEU A 199 -30.14 2.30 7.98
N GLY A 200 -29.02 1.71 8.44
CA GLY A 200 -29.01 0.38 9.06
C GLY A 200 -29.35 -0.77 8.10
N LYS A 201 -29.33 -0.53 6.78
CA LYS A 201 -29.52 -1.57 5.78
C LYS A 201 -28.19 -2.19 5.39
N PHE A 202 -28.07 -3.49 5.61
CA PHE A 202 -27.02 -4.34 5.06
C PHE A 202 -27.29 -4.53 3.58
N ILE A 203 -26.47 -3.95 2.73
CA ILE A 203 -26.50 -4.19 1.29
C ILE A 203 -25.38 -5.18 0.98
N GLU A 204 -25.75 -6.33 0.42
CA GLU A 204 -24.77 -7.25 -0.18
C GLU A 204 -24.18 -6.57 -1.40
N VAL A 205 -22.87 -6.35 -1.37
CA VAL A 205 -22.10 -5.82 -2.49
C VAL A 205 -21.32 -6.98 -3.08
N LYS A 206 -21.66 -7.35 -4.31
CA LYS A 206 -20.87 -8.29 -5.12
C LYS A 206 -19.91 -7.50 -5.99
N ALA A 207 -18.67 -7.92 -6.08
CA ALA A 207 -17.71 -7.28 -6.97
C ALA A 207 -18.12 -7.55 -8.43
N ASP A 208 -18.31 -6.49 -9.22
CA ASP A 208 -18.81 -6.59 -10.61
C ASP A 208 -17.96 -7.50 -11.50
N ILE A 209 -16.65 -7.60 -11.23
CA ILE A 209 -15.73 -8.51 -11.95
C ILE A 209 -16.13 -9.99 -11.83
N VAL A 210 -16.79 -10.39 -10.74
CA VAL A 210 -17.31 -11.76 -10.57
C VAL A 210 -18.50 -11.97 -11.48
N GLN A 211 -19.43 -11.01 -11.50
CA GLN A 211 -20.60 -11.08 -12.37
C GLN A 211 -20.17 -11.08 -13.85
N GLU A 212 -19.21 -10.22 -14.23
CA GLU A 212 -18.64 -10.21 -15.59
C GLU A 212 -18.10 -11.58 -16.00
N TYR A 213 -17.48 -12.30 -15.06
CA TYR A 213 -16.96 -13.65 -15.31
C TYR A 213 -18.09 -14.68 -15.41
N LEU A 214 -19.03 -14.69 -14.48
CA LEU A 214 -20.16 -15.63 -14.45
C LEU A 214 -21.08 -15.48 -15.66
N ASP A 215 -21.25 -14.27 -16.20
CA ASP A 215 -22.04 -14.04 -17.42
C ASP A 215 -21.46 -14.79 -18.64
N LYS A 216 -20.14 -15.05 -18.64
CA LYS A 216 -19.43 -15.82 -19.66
C LYS A 216 -19.20 -17.28 -19.28
N HIS A 217 -19.19 -17.56 -17.97
CA HIS A 217 -18.91 -18.87 -17.36
C HIS A 217 -19.96 -19.22 -16.29
N PRO A 218 -21.22 -19.48 -16.66
CA PRO A 218 -22.28 -19.80 -15.69
C PRO A 218 -21.97 -21.05 -14.86
N GLU A 219 -21.17 -21.98 -15.40
CA GLU A 219 -20.73 -23.20 -14.73
C GLU A 219 -19.84 -22.97 -13.51
N ALA A 220 -19.26 -21.77 -13.37
CA ALA A 220 -18.39 -21.41 -12.24
C ALA A 220 -19.18 -20.85 -11.05
N GLU A 221 -20.51 -20.78 -11.12
CA GLU A 221 -21.34 -20.33 -10.01
C GLU A 221 -21.15 -21.22 -8.78
N GLY A 222 -20.81 -20.62 -7.64
CA GLY A 222 -20.51 -21.33 -6.39
C GLY A 222 -19.13 -22.00 -6.33
N ASN A 223 -18.37 -22.02 -7.43
CA ASN A 223 -17.00 -22.56 -7.48
C ASN A 223 -16.14 -21.74 -8.44
N LEU A 224 -15.77 -20.53 -8.01
CA LEU A 224 -14.94 -19.64 -8.80
C LEU A 224 -13.51 -20.21 -8.96
N PRO A 225 -12.84 -19.94 -10.09
CA PRO A 225 -11.45 -20.32 -10.27
C PRO A 225 -10.51 -19.72 -9.22
N GLU A 226 -9.36 -20.37 -9.02
CA GLU A 226 -8.35 -19.99 -8.01
C GLU A 226 -7.81 -18.55 -8.15
N PHE A 227 -7.91 -17.95 -9.34
CA PHE A 227 -7.52 -16.56 -9.56
C PHE A 227 -8.50 -15.53 -8.96
N PHE A 228 -9.68 -15.94 -8.52
CA PHE A 228 -10.58 -15.18 -7.64
C PHE A 228 -10.27 -15.44 -6.16
N VAL A 229 -8.99 -15.40 -5.77
CA VAL A 229 -8.57 -15.56 -4.37
C VAL A 229 -8.82 -14.28 -3.59
N SER A 230 -9.51 -14.36 -2.46
CA SER A 230 -9.72 -13.20 -1.57
C SER A 230 -8.51 -12.96 -0.67
N SER A 231 -8.45 -11.78 -0.06
CA SER A 231 -7.36 -11.42 0.85
C SER A 231 -7.22 -12.36 2.05
N MET A 232 -8.34 -12.96 2.51
CA MET A 232 -8.37 -13.84 3.69
C MET A 232 -7.96 -15.28 3.36
N GLU A 233 -7.99 -15.65 2.07
CA GLU A 233 -7.55 -16.96 1.58
C GLU A 233 -6.04 -16.99 1.26
N LEU A 234 -5.41 -15.81 1.23
CA LEU A 234 -3.96 -15.66 1.05
C LEU A 234 -3.24 -15.80 2.39
N SER A 235 -2.11 -16.51 2.37
CA SER A 235 -1.18 -16.51 3.49
C SER A 235 -0.48 -15.15 3.67
N PRO A 236 -0.06 -14.79 4.89
CA PRO A 236 0.71 -13.57 5.13
C PRO A 236 2.00 -13.49 4.30
N GLU A 237 2.64 -14.63 4.05
CA GLU A 237 3.84 -14.74 3.23
C GLU A 237 3.56 -14.36 1.78
N GLU A 238 2.45 -14.80 1.19
CA GLU A 238 2.04 -14.41 -0.17
C GLU A 238 1.81 -12.90 -0.29
N HIS A 239 1.15 -12.29 0.70
CA HIS A 239 0.99 -10.83 0.75
C HIS A 239 2.33 -10.11 0.82
N ALA A 240 3.21 -10.55 1.73
CA ALA A 240 4.52 -9.96 1.95
C ALA A 240 5.44 -10.11 0.72
N ASP A 241 5.41 -11.26 0.05
CA ASP A 241 6.25 -11.54 -1.12
C ASP A 241 5.87 -10.65 -2.30
N VAL A 242 4.57 -10.49 -2.57
CA VAL A 242 4.11 -9.57 -3.61
C VAL A 242 4.56 -8.14 -3.30
N GLN A 243 4.47 -7.71 -2.04
CA GLN A 243 4.96 -6.40 -1.63
C GLN A 243 6.46 -6.24 -1.89
N CYS A 244 7.28 -7.25 -1.57
CA CYS A 244 8.71 -7.22 -1.79
C CYS A 244 9.07 -7.19 -3.28
N ILE A 245 8.33 -7.93 -4.11
CA ILE A 245 8.47 -7.91 -5.57
C ILE A 245 8.26 -6.50 -6.10
N ILE A 246 7.17 -5.86 -5.69
CA ILE A 246 6.81 -4.52 -6.15
C ILE A 246 7.81 -3.49 -5.64
N GLN A 247 8.28 -3.61 -4.39
CA GLN A 247 9.20 -2.64 -3.79
C GLN A 247 10.53 -2.52 -4.57
N ARG A 248 10.97 -3.56 -5.28
CA ARG A 248 12.17 -3.50 -6.14
C ARG A 248 12.09 -2.41 -7.20
N TRP A 249 10.88 -2.08 -7.63
CA TRP A 249 10.59 -1.17 -8.74
C TRP A 249 9.94 0.14 -8.29
N VAL A 250 9.77 0.35 -6.98
CA VAL A 250 9.19 1.58 -6.41
C VAL A 250 10.27 2.35 -5.65
N ASP A 251 10.56 3.59 -6.08
CA ASP A 251 11.62 4.43 -5.51
C ASP A 251 11.28 5.01 -4.13
N SER A 252 10.00 5.26 -3.88
CA SER A 252 9.45 5.64 -2.58
C SER A 252 8.97 4.38 -1.84
N SER A 253 7.86 4.42 -1.11
CA SER A 253 7.33 3.27 -0.37
C SER A 253 5.96 2.83 -0.94
N ILE A 254 5.41 1.79 -0.33
CA ILE A 254 4.16 1.13 -0.71
C ILE A 254 3.24 1.14 0.50
N SER A 255 1.97 1.47 0.29
CA SER A 255 0.89 1.17 1.22
C SER A 255 0.25 -0.16 0.81
N LYS A 256 0.63 -1.23 1.51
CA LYS A 256 0.04 -2.55 1.38
C LYS A 256 -0.10 -3.20 2.75
N THR A 257 -1.21 -3.87 2.94
CA THR A 257 -1.56 -4.61 4.15
C THR A 257 -1.25 -6.09 3.96
N VAL A 258 -0.53 -6.66 4.92
CA VAL A 258 -0.36 -8.10 5.07
C VAL A 258 -1.42 -8.58 6.06
N ASN A 259 -2.48 -9.20 5.55
CA ASN A 259 -3.53 -9.75 6.38
C ASN A 259 -3.08 -11.09 6.96
N ALA A 260 -3.27 -11.26 8.26
CA ALA A 260 -2.96 -12.47 9.00
C ALA A 260 -4.20 -12.98 9.72
N PRO A 261 -4.42 -14.31 9.78
CA PRO A 261 -5.61 -14.88 10.38
C PRO A 261 -5.64 -14.67 11.90
N ARG A 262 -6.85 -14.76 12.47
CA ARG A 262 -7.11 -14.64 13.90
C ARG A 262 -6.27 -15.64 14.68
N GLY A 263 -5.67 -15.18 15.78
CA GLY A 263 -4.82 -16.00 16.65
C GLY A 263 -3.33 -16.01 16.27
N TYR A 264 -2.92 -15.23 15.26
CA TYR A 264 -1.49 -15.00 14.98
C TYR A 264 -0.78 -14.44 16.23
N ASN A 265 0.25 -15.15 16.68
CA ASN A 265 1.02 -14.76 17.86
C ASN A 265 2.16 -13.79 17.50
N VAL A 266 2.83 -13.27 18.53
CA VAL A 266 3.91 -12.28 18.37
C VAL A 266 5.06 -12.80 17.52
N SER A 267 5.47 -14.07 17.67
CA SER A 267 6.60 -14.61 16.91
C SER A 267 6.26 -14.84 15.44
N GLN A 268 5.01 -15.18 15.12
CA GLN A 268 4.52 -15.26 13.74
C GLN A 268 4.48 -13.87 13.08
N VAL A 269 3.97 -12.85 13.79
CA VAL A 269 3.98 -11.46 13.30
C VAL A 269 5.42 -10.97 13.10
N GLN A 270 6.32 -11.28 14.03
CA GLN A 270 7.75 -10.98 13.88
C GLN A 270 8.33 -11.64 12.62
N ALA A 271 8.02 -12.90 12.34
CA ALA A 271 8.49 -13.59 11.14
C ALA A 271 8.04 -12.90 9.85
N VAL A 272 6.82 -12.36 9.80
CA VAL A 272 6.32 -11.58 8.66
C VAL A 272 7.12 -10.28 8.48
N TYR A 273 7.38 -9.53 9.56
CA TYR A 273 8.22 -8.33 9.50
C TYR A 273 9.66 -8.63 9.09
N GLU A 274 10.24 -9.72 9.60
CA GLU A 274 11.58 -10.17 9.17
C GLU A 274 11.59 -10.55 7.69
N ARG A 275 10.53 -11.18 7.18
CA ARG A 275 10.38 -11.53 5.77
C ARG A 275 10.33 -10.27 4.90
N LEU A 276 9.52 -9.28 5.28
CA LEU A 276 9.47 -7.97 4.62
C LEU A 276 10.84 -7.28 4.61
N TYR A 277 11.51 -7.24 5.76
CA TYR A 277 12.84 -6.64 5.89
C TYR A 277 13.89 -7.33 5.00
N LYS A 278 13.98 -8.66 5.08
CA LYS A 278 14.91 -9.48 4.28
C LYS A 278 14.59 -9.39 2.78
N GLY A 279 13.31 -9.27 2.42
CA GLY A 279 12.84 -9.08 1.06
C GLY A 279 13.06 -7.67 0.49
N GLY A 280 13.56 -6.73 1.30
CA GLY A 280 13.88 -5.37 0.88
C GLY A 280 12.68 -4.42 0.84
N ALA A 281 11.58 -4.77 1.51
CA ALA A 281 10.46 -3.85 1.74
C ALA A 281 10.96 -2.63 2.54
N LYS A 282 10.52 -1.43 2.18
CA LYS A 282 10.89 -0.19 2.94
C LYS A 282 10.01 0.04 4.16
N GLY A 283 8.91 -0.69 4.24
CA GLY A 283 7.97 -0.72 5.35
C GLY A 283 6.91 -1.77 5.04
N GLY A 284 5.97 -1.98 5.95
CA GLY A 284 4.82 -2.85 5.75
C GLY A 284 3.89 -2.78 6.95
N THR A 285 2.64 -3.16 6.74
CA THR A 285 1.62 -3.17 7.80
C THR A 285 1.09 -4.58 7.91
N VAL A 286 1.23 -5.20 9.09
CA VAL A 286 0.61 -6.48 9.38
C VAL A 286 -0.69 -6.22 10.14
N TYR A 287 -1.80 -6.72 9.61
CA TYR A 287 -3.10 -6.68 10.25
C TYR A 287 -3.50 -8.11 10.65
N VAL A 288 -3.60 -8.36 11.95
CA VAL A 288 -4.11 -9.64 12.47
C VAL A 288 -5.61 -9.53 12.61
N ASP A 289 -6.35 -10.47 12.02
CA ASP A 289 -7.80 -10.49 12.11
C ASP A 289 -8.28 -10.60 13.57
N GLY A 290 -9.33 -9.85 13.91
CA GLY A 290 -9.84 -9.70 15.28
C GLY A 290 -8.97 -8.85 16.22
N SER A 291 -7.93 -8.16 15.74
CA SER A 291 -7.07 -7.29 16.58
C SER A 291 -7.64 -5.89 16.86
N ARG A 292 -8.79 -5.53 16.28
CA ARG A 292 -9.47 -4.24 16.51
C ARG A 292 -10.94 -4.49 16.84
N ASP A 293 -11.47 -3.72 17.79
CA ASP A 293 -12.83 -3.84 18.33
C ASP A 293 -13.95 -3.54 17.31
N ALA A 294 -13.65 -2.79 16.24
CA ALA A 294 -14.60 -2.46 15.18
C ALA A 294 -13.97 -2.72 13.80
N GLN A 295 -14.66 -3.53 12.98
CA GLN A 295 -14.29 -3.81 11.59
C GLN A 295 -15.26 -3.11 10.63
N VAL A 296 -14.71 -2.34 9.68
CA VAL A 296 -15.51 -1.59 8.70
C VAL A 296 -16.12 -2.50 7.63
N LEU A 297 -15.52 -3.67 7.41
CA LEU A 297 -15.96 -4.69 6.45
C LEU A 297 -16.17 -5.99 7.23
N SER A 298 -17.33 -6.63 7.04
CA SER A 298 -17.62 -7.95 7.60
C SER A 298 -18.10 -8.90 6.51
N LEU A 299 -17.77 -10.18 6.71
CA LEU A 299 -18.17 -11.30 5.87
C LEU A 299 -19.60 -11.78 6.18
N THR A 300 -20.18 -11.37 7.30
CA THR A 300 -21.53 -11.78 7.73
C THR A 300 -22.37 -10.57 8.16
N ALA A 301 -23.69 -10.65 8.02
CA ALA A 301 -24.59 -9.56 8.41
C ALA A 301 -24.63 -9.32 9.94
N GLU A 302 -24.14 -10.25 10.75
CA GLU A 302 -24.32 -10.28 12.21
C GLU A 302 -23.10 -9.82 13.01
N GLU A 303 -21.91 -9.73 12.41
CA GLU A 303 -20.66 -9.38 13.12
C GLU A 303 -20.47 -7.87 13.40
N ASN A 304 -21.48 -7.04 13.13
CA ASN A 304 -21.49 -5.62 13.51
C ASN A 304 -22.57 -5.27 14.54
N THR A 305 -23.09 -6.27 15.28
CA THR A 305 -23.77 -5.98 16.54
C THR A 305 -22.73 -5.79 17.62
N ASP A 306 -22.70 -4.61 18.25
CA ASP A 306 -22.06 -4.39 19.55
C ASP A 306 -22.35 -5.59 20.44
N SER A 307 -21.35 -6.44 20.67
CA SER A 307 -21.49 -7.59 21.57
C SER A 307 -21.35 -7.11 23.01
N THR A 308 -22.32 -6.33 23.47
CA THR A 308 -22.71 -6.35 24.89
C THR A 308 -23.57 -7.59 25.09
N SER A 309 -22.93 -8.73 25.27
CA SER A 309 -23.59 -9.89 25.87
C SER A 309 -22.57 -10.66 26.71
N ASP A 310 -22.71 -10.50 28.02
CA ASP A 310 -22.14 -11.37 29.04
C ASP A 310 -22.31 -12.84 28.61
N SER A 311 -21.18 -13.51 28.33
CA SER A 311 -21.15 -14.95 28.28
C SER A 311 -19.90 -15.43 29.01
N GLU A 312 -20.16 -16.13 30.12
CA GLU A 312 -19.19 -16.74 31.01
C GLU A 312 -18.22 -17.64 30.22
N LEU A 313 -16.97 -17.22 30.12
CA LEU A 313 -15.88 -18.05 29.61
C LEU A 313 -15.39 -18.97 30.74
N ASN A 314 -15.83 -20.23 30.68
CA ASN A 314 -15.25 -21.34 31.42
C ASN A 314 -13.76 -21.49 31.04
N LEU A 315 -12.88 -21.06 31.94
CA LEU A 315 -11.45 -21.34 31.91
C LEU A 315 -11.20 -22.82 32.22
N TYR A 316 -10.85 -23.61 31.19
CA TYR A 316 -10.09 -24.83 31.41
C TYR A 316 -8.60 -24.49 31.42
N SER A 317 -8.06 -24.58 32.63
CA SER A 317 -6.66 -24.61 32.99
C SER A 317 -5.90 -25.72 32.25
N ASN A 318 -4.71 -25.41 31.75
CA ASN A 318 -3.55 -26.27 31.94
C ASN A 318 -2.28 -25.41 31.96
N ASP A 319 -1.73 -25.33 33.16
CA ASP A 319 -0.47 -24.69 33.52
C ASP A 319 0.71 -25.26 32.72
N THR A 320 1.64 -24.38 32.38
CA THR A 320 3.06 -24.64 32.67
C THR A 320 3.76 -23.30 32.93
N ASP A 321 4.15 -23.19 34.19
CA ASP A 321 4.94 -22.17 34.88
C ASP A 321 5.90 -21.29 34.06
N VAL A 322 5.74 -19.97 34.20
CA VAL A 322 6.86 -19.07 34.50
C VAL A 322 6.41 -18.08 35.58
N THR A 323 6.98 -18.24 36.78
CA THR A 323 6.78 -17.42 37.97
C THR A 323 7.27 -15.98 37.80
N ALA A 324 6.43 -14.98 38.11
CA ALA A 324 6.72 -13.88 39.06
C ALA A 324 5.54 -12.89 39.16
N THR A 325 5.16 -12.61 40.40
CA THR A 325 4.04 -11.82 40.90
C THR A 325 4.09 -10.32 40.63
N SER A 326 2.97 -9.78 40.14
CA SER A 326 2.34 -8.52 40.62
C SER A 326 0.98 -8.38 39.94
N ASP A 327 -0.08 -8.08 40.68
CA ASP A 327 -1.48 -7.92 40.24
C ASP A 327 -1.68 -6.69 39.32
N VAL A 328 -0.92 -6.61 38.23
CA VAL A 328 -0.95 -5.48 37.31
C VAL A 328 -1.62 -5.93 36.03
N VAL A 329 -2.89 -5.52 35.87
CA VAL A 329 -3.66 -5.77 34.65
C VAL A 329 -3.32 -4.68 33.64
N TYR A 330 -2.69 -5.07 32.53
CA TYR A 330 -2.42 -4.15 31.42
C TYR A 330 -3.60 -4.15 30.44
N GLY A 331 -4.02 -2.97 29.99
CA GLY A 331 -5.09 -2.87 28.98
C GLY A 331 -5.59 -1.45 28.75
N SER A 332 -6.65 -1.32 27.96
CA SER A 332 -7.24 -0.05 27.52
C SER A 332 -8.48 0.38 28.30
N GLU A 333 -8.90 -0.41 29.28
CA GLU A 333 -10.01 -0.08 30.18
C GLU A 333 -9.56 0.80 31.34
N LEU A 334 -10.49 1.55 31.92
CA LEU A 334 -10.24 2.43 33.05
C LEU A 334 -9.66 1.65 34.25
N GLY A 335 -8.60 2.18 34.85
CA GLY A 335 -7.92 1.56 36.00
C GLY A 335 -6.87 0.50 35.63
N ASN A 336 -6.77 0.10 34.35
CA ASN A 336 -5.67 -0.75 33.91
C ASN A 336 -4.36 0.05 33.84
N THR A 337 -3.23 -0.65 33.94
CA THR A 337 -1.92 -0.07 33.64
C THR A 337 -1.75 0.05 32.13
N CYS A 338 -1.25 1.20 31.69
CA CYS A 338 -1.05 1.51 30.28
C CYS A 338 -0.17 0.45 29.62
N PRO A 339 -0.63 -0.22 28.55
CA PRO A 339 0.15 -1.29 27.90
C PRO A 339 1.36 -0.73 27.14
N ILE A 340 1.41 0.58 26.91
CA ILE A 340 2.46 1.25 26.14
C ILE A 340 3.63 1.66 27.04
N CYS A 341 3.38 2.49 28.06
CA CYS A 341 4.45 2.95 28.95
C CYS A 341 4.67 2.05 30.18
N ARG A 342 3.72 1.15 30.50
CA ARG A 342 3.74 0.23 31.65
C ARG A 342 3.84 0.88 33.03
N GLU A 343 3.75 2.21 33.09
CA GLU A 343 3.86 3.00 34.33
C GLU A 343 2.57 3.77 34.63
N GLY A 344 1.92 4.33 33.61
CA GLY A 344 0.73 5.16 33.79
C GLY A 344 -0.58 4.39 33.90
N GLU A 345 -1.58 5.00 34.48
CA GLU A 345 -2.92 4.44 34.65
C GLU A 345 -3.84 4.95 33.53
N VAL A 346 -4.73 4.08 33.03
CA VAL A 346 -5.72 4.46 32.03
C VAL A 346 -6.87 5.20 32.70
N LYS A 347 -7.07 6.47 32.32
CA LYS A 347 -8.08 7.38 32.86
C LYS A 347 -8.92 7.97 31.74
N GLU A 348 -10.14 8.36 32.08
CA GLU A 348 -10.99 9.08 31.14
C GLU A 348 -10.53 10.54 31.05
N ILE A 349 -10.00 10.93 29.89
CA ILE A 349 -9.56 12.29 29.60
C ILE A 349 -10.24 12.73 28.31
N GLY A 350 -11.19 13.67 28.42
CA GLY A 350 -11.88 14.24 27.26
C GLY A 350 -12.75 13.25 26.48
N GLY A 351 -13.40 12.29 27.15
CA GLY A 351 -14.26 11.28 26.53
C GLY A 351 -13.51 10.07 25.94
N CYS A 352 -12.20 9.99 26.18
CA CYS A 352 -11.38 8.85 25.79
C CYS A 352 -10.53 8.34 26.94
N ASN A 353 -10.45 7.02 27.06
CA ASN A 353 -9.50 6.31 27.89
C ASN A 353 -8.08 6.63 27.38
N SER A 354 -7.35 7.39 28.17
CA SER A 354 -6.01 7.88 27.87
C SER A 354 -5.09 7.61 29.05
N CYS A 355 -3.82 7.34 28.77
CA CYS A 355 -2.81 7.19 29.81
C CYS A 355 -2.50 8.53 30.45
N ASP A 356 -2.55 8.60 31.78
CA ASP A 356 -2.27 9.81 32.55
C ASP A 356 -0.78 10.24 32.54
N THR A 357 0.11 9.32 32.17
CA THR A 357 1.56 9.54 32.21
C THR A 357 2.13 9.85 30.83
N CYS A 358 1.85 9.02 29.82
CA CYS A 358 2.38 9.23 28.46
C CYS A 358 1.41 9.95 27.52
N GLY A 359 0.18 10.23 27.95
CA GLY A 359 -0.84 10.91 27.14
C GLY A 359 -1.37 10.08 25.98
N MET A 360 -1.04 8.79 25.90
CA MET A 360 -1.49 7.93 24.81
C MET A 360 -3.00 7.67 24.93
N GLN A 361 -3.73 7.99 23.87
CA GLN A 361 -5.16 7.69 23.73
C GLN A 361 -5.33 6.23 23.33
N LEU A 362 -6.02 5.43 24.16
CA LEU A 362 -6.11 3.98 24.03
C LEU A 362 -7.47 3.52 23.51
N LYS A 363 -8.56 4.12 24.00
CA LYS A 363 -9.93 3.79 23.61
C LYS A 363 -10.78 5.05 23.73
N CYS A 364 -11.61 5.35 22.74
CA CYS A 364 -12.60 6.42 22.86
C CYS A 364 -13.99 5.82 22.97
N GLY A 365 -14.84 6.41 23.82
CA GLY A 365 -16.28 6.22 23.66
C GLY A 365 -16.69 6.72 22.28
N LEU A 366 -17.59 5.99 21.61
CA LEU A 366 -18.18 6.38 20.33
C LEU A 366 -18.77 7.79 20.37
#